data_AF-A0AAV3SSB0-F1
#
_entry.id   AF-A0AAV3SSB0-F1
#
_cell.length_a   1.000
_cell.length_b   1.000
_cell.length_c   1.000
_cell.angle_alpha   90.00
_cell.angle_beta   90.00
_cell.angle_gamma   90.00
#
_symmetry.space_group_name_H-M   'P 1'
#
loop_
_entity.id
_entity.type
_entity.pdbx_description
1 polymer ?
#
loop_
_entity_poly.entity_id
_entity_poly.type
_entity_poly.pdbx_seq_one_letter_code
_entity_poly.pdbx_strand_id
1 'polypeptide(L)'
;MIPTPSSDSTKQCETVTTSIVESIADHKGIDSGELDIVLADYIEPDAVKQLARHSDNSWRLQFELSTHRVTVRGDGGVLVDGQLEHNWVSD
;
A
#
# COMPACT_ATOMS: atom_id res chain seq x y z
N MET A 1 -19.59 28.58 13.15
CA MET A 1 -18.78 27.38 13.50
C MET A 1 -19.52 26.19 12.91
N ILE A 2 -19.03 25.68 11.78
CA ILE A 2 -19.60 24.51 11.09
C ILE A 2 -18.73 23.33 11.50
N PRO A 3 -19.25 22.24 12.07
CA PRO A 3 -18.45 21.03 12.24
C PRO A 3 -18.10 20.50 10.85
N THR A 4 -16.82 20.45 10.53
CA THR A 4 -16.30 19.78 9.33
C THR A 4 -16.59 18.29 9.43
N PRO A 5 -17.25 17.66 8.45
CA PRO A 5 -17.33 16.22 8.40
C PRO A 5 -15.91 15.66 8.13
N SER A 6 -15.50 14.77 9.02
CA SER A 6 -14.64 13.61 8.76
C SER A 6 -13.14 13.86 8.59
N SER A 7 -12.46 13.66 9.71
CA SER A 7 -11.01 13.54 9.91
C SER A 7 -10.39 12.24 9.34
N ASP A 8 -11.02 11.62 8.33
CA ASP A 8 -10.76 10.23 7.93
C ASP A 8 -10.17 10.09 6.50
N SER A 9 -10.63 10.90 5.55
CA SER A 9 -10.23 10.76 4.13
C SER A 9 -8.79 11.18 3.80
N THR A 10 -8.04 11.77 4.74
CA THR A 10 -6.64 12.18 4.53
C THR A 10 -5.63 11.17 5.04
N LYS A 11 -6.02 10.25 5.93
CA LYS A 11 -5.12 9.24 6.50
C LYS A 11 -4.87 8.06 5.56
N GLN A 12 -5.87 7.71 4.75
CA GLN A 12 -5.86 6.55 3.87
C GLN A 12 -4.78 6.60 2.77
N CYS A 13 -4.31 7.78 2.38
CA CYS A 13 -3.34 7.94 1.28
C CYS A 13 -1.87 7.90 1.71
N GLU A 14 -1.57 8.25 2.96
CA GLU A 14 -0.19 8.18 3.46
C GLU A 14 0.17 6.75 3.87
N THR A 15 -0.81 5.99 4.35
CA THR A 15 -0.61 4.63 4.87
C THR A 15 -0.42 3.57 3.78
N VAL A 16 -0.98 3.74 2.57
CA VAL A 16 -0.89 2.69 1.52
C VAL A 16 0.56 2.40 1.12
N THR A 17 1.39 3.44 0.95
CA THR A 17 2.79 3.25 0.55
C THR A 17 3.58 2.57 1.66
N THR A 18 3.40 3.01 2.91
CA THR A 18 4.02 2.41 4.09
C THR A 18 3.60 0.95 4.24
N SER A 19 2.31 0.65 4.13
CA SER A 19 1.78 -0.70 4.29
C SER A 19 2.27 -1.67 3.21
N ILE A 20 2.51 -1.18 1.99
CA ILE A 20 3.17 -1.98 0.94
C ILE A 20 4.60 -2.33 1.35
N VAL A 21 5.39 -1.33 1.79
CA VAL A 21 6.78 -1.54 2.20
C VAL A 21 6.85 -2.48 3.41
N GLU A 22 6.00 -2.27 4.42
CA GLU A 22 5.87 -3.14 5.60
C GLU A 22 5.50 -4.57 5.20
N SER A 23 4.51 -4.78 4.33
CA SER A 23 4.13 -6.12 3.86
C SER A 23 5.31 -6.85 3.19
N ILE A 24 6.13 -6.13 2.42
CA ILE A 24 7.32 -6.72 1.79
C ILE A 24 8.40 -7.01 2.83
N ALA A 25 8.57 -6.13 3.81
CA ALA A 25 9.53 -6.25 4.90
C ALA A 25 9.20 -7.45 5.79
N ASP A 26 7.95 -7.55 6.26
CA ASP A 26 7.41 -8.65 7.05
C ASP A 26 7.56 -9.99 6.31
N HIS A 27 7.20 -10.02 5.02
CA HIS A 27 7.34 -11.23 4.22
C HIS A 27 8.81 -11.67 4.05
N LYS A 28 9.74 -10.71 3.98
CA LYS A 28 11.19 -10.98 3.96
C LYS A 28 11.78 -11.24 5.35
N GLY A 29 11.02 -10.96 6.42
CA GLY A 29 11.48 -11.02 7.80
C GLY A 29 12.56 -10.00 8.13
N ILE A 30 12.59 -8.85 7.43
CA ILE A 30 13.54 -7.76 7.65
C ILE A 30 12.79 -6.48 7.99
N ASP A 31 13.50 -5.48 8.51
CA ASP A 31 12.90 -4.17 8.75
C ASP A 31 12.64 -3.41 7.44
N SER A 32 11.61 -2.57 7.42
CA SER A 32 11.29 -1.72 6.25
C SER A 32 12.42 -0.74 5.90
N GLY A 33 13.25 -0.35 6.87
CA GLY A 33 14.46 0.45 6.66
C GLY A 33 15.67 -0.35 6.17
N GLU A 34 15.65 -1.69 6.30
CA GLU A 34 16.67 -2.60 5.77
C GLU A 34 16.31 -3.14 4.38
N LEU A 35 15.14 -2.76 3.87
CA LEU A 35 14.71 -3.12 2.53
C LEU A 35 15.62 -2.42 1.50
N ASP A 36 16.56 -3.18 0.93
CA ASP A 36 17.40 -2.73 -0.21
C ASP A 36 16.60 -2.77 -1.53
N ILE A 37 15.40 -2.19 -1.48
CA ILE A 37 14.48 -2.11 -2.60
C ILE A 37 13.80 -0.76 -2.54
N VAL A 38 14.07 0.06 -3.54
CA VAL A 38 13.42 1.34 -3.71
C VAL A 38 12.07 1.08 -4.37
N LEU A 39 10.97 1.20 -3.62
CA LEU A 39 9.62 1.00 -4.16
C LEU A 39 9.40 1.85 -5.43
N ALA A 40 9.94 3.07 -5.44
CA ALA A 40 9.92 4.00 -6.58
C ALA A 40 10.61 3.48 -7.86
N ASP A 41 11.46 2.45 -7.76
CA ASP A 41 12.12 1.82 -8.91
C ASP A 41 11.19 0.86 -9.66
N TYR A 42 10.20 0.31 -8.95
CA TYR A 42 9.24 -0.67 -9.49
C TYR A 42 7.88 -0.04 -9.76
N ILE A 43 7.43 0.86 -8.89
CA ILE A 43 6.13 1.53 -8.97
C ILE A 43 6.27 3.00 -8.57
N GLU A 44 5.53 3.90 -9.23
CA GLU A 44 5.45 5.29 -8.79
C GLU A 44 4.65 5.37 -7.47
N PRO A 45 5.27 5.73 -6.32
CA PRO A 45 4.56 5.82 -5.05
C PRO A 45 3.47 6.90 -5.11
N ASP A 46 3.69 7.96 -5.89
CA ASP A 46 2.67 9.00 -6.09
C ASP A 46 1.46 8.48 -6.88
N ALA A 47 1.67 7.61 -7.87
CA ALA A 47 0.58 6.96 -8.59
C ALA A 47 -0.27 6.06 -7.67
N VAL A 48 0.36 5.31 -6.76
CA VAL A 48 -0.37 4.51 -5.76
C VAL A 48 -1.16 5.40 -4.81
N LYS A 49 -0.58 6.51 -4.36
CA LYS A 49 -1.29 7.50 -3.53
C LYS A 49 -2.48 8.07 -4.29
N GLN A 50 -2.34 8.36 -5.58
CA GLN A 50 -3.45 8.84 -6.41
C GLN A 50 -4.55 7.80 -6.59
N LEU A 51 -4.18 6.52 -6.74
CA LEU A 51 -5.14 5.41 -6.77
C LEU A 51 -5.87 5.23 -5.43
N ALA A 52 -5.16 5.32 -4.30
CA ALA A 52 -5.75 5.26 -2.97
C ALA A 52 -6.60 6.50 -2.61
N ARG A 53 -6.30 7.66 -3.22
CA ARG A 53 -7.15 8.86 -3.15
C ARG A 53 -8.47 8.68 -3.89
N HIS A 54 -8.50 7.81 -4.89
CA HIS A 54 -9.70 7.55 -5.64
C HIS A 54 -10.65 6.68 -4.81
N SER A 55 -11.91 7.07 -4.71
CA SER A 55 -12.94 6.34 -3.97
C SER A 55 -13.30 4.99 -4.61
N ASP A 56 -12.76 4.70 -5.79
CA ASP A 56 -12.99 3.45 -6.49
C ASP A 56 -12.02 2.39 -5.97
N ASN A 57 -12.56 1.38 -5.29
CA ASN A 57 -11.78 0.25 -4.80
C ASN A 57 -11.60 -0.84 -5.89
N SER A 58 -12.00 -0.55 -7.13
CA SER A 58 -12.00 -1.50 -8.25
C SER A 58 -10.65 -1.63 -8.96
N TRP A 59 -9.63 -0.90 -8.52
CA TRP A 59 -8.28 -1.04 -9.06
C TRP A 59 -7.49 -2.15 -8.36
N ARG A 60 -6.58 -2.74 -9.12
CA ARG A 60 -5.61 -3.72 -8.64
C ARG A 60 -4.26 -3.36 -9.24
N LEU A 61 -3.28 -3.12 -8.38
CA LEU A 61 -1.91 -2.91 -8.77
C LEU A 61 -1.13 -4.19 -8.49
N GLN A 62 -0.45 -4.72 -9.48
CA GLN A 62 0.39 -5.90 -9.32
C GLN A 62 1.76 -5.60 -9.90
N PHE A 63 2.80 -5.85 -9.10
CA PHE A 63 4.18 -5.64 -9.51
C PHE A 63 5.06 -6.76 -8.99
N GLU A 64 6.14 -7.03 -9.72
CA GLU A 64 7.11 -8.07 -9.37
C GLU A 64 8.36 -7.37 -8.83
N LEU A 65 8.65 -7.64 -7.57
CA LEU A 65 9.96 -7.40 -6.99
C LEU A 65 10.86 -8.57 -7.38
N SER A 66 12.18 -8.35 -7.39
CA SER A 66 13.24 -9.29 -7.78
C SER A 66 12.98 -10.79 -7.54
N THR A 67 12.30 -11.17 -6.46
CA THR A 67 11.88 -12.56 -6.20
C THR A 67 10.45 -12.73 -5.70
N HIS A 68 9.65 -11.66 -5.59
CA HIS A 68 8.33 -11.71 -4.96
C HIS A 68 7.32 -10.88 -5.74
N ARG A 69 6.07 -11.36 -5.77
CA ARG A 69 4.99 -10.69 -6.49
C ARG A 69 4.05 -10.01 -5.51
N VAL A 70 4.03 -8.68 -5.54
CA VAL A 70 3.17 -7.88 -4.68
C VAL A 70 1.91 -7.47 -5.44
N THR A 71 0.75 -7.67 -4.84
CA THR A 71 -0.55 -7.30 -5.38
C THR A 71 -1.28 -6.43 -4.36
N VAL A 72 -1.48 -5.17 -4.70
CA VAL A 72 -2.22 -4.20 -3.92
C VAL A 72 -3.60 -4.06 -4.53
N ARG A 73 -4.63 -4.11 -3.69
CA ARG A 73 -6.01 -3.89 -4.12
C ARG A 73 -6.52 -2.57 -3.55
N GLY A 74 -7.39 -1.91 -4.30
CA GLY A 74 -8.11 -0.73 -3.84
C GLY A 74 -9.03 -1.00 -2.66
N ASP A 75 -9.36 -2.27 -2.37
CA ASP A 75 -10.09 -2.66 -1.15
C ASP A 75 -9.26 -2.59 0.13
N GLY A 76 -7.96 -2.32 0.04
CA GLY A 76 -7.04 -2.24 1.18
C GLY A 76 -6.14 -3.45 1.34
N GLY A 77 -6.43 -4.57 0.66
CA GLY A 77 -5.62 -5.77 0.75
C GLY A 77 -4.28 -5.65 0.02
N VAL A 78 -3.18 -5.90 0.74
CA VAL A 78 -1.83 -6.08 0.20
C VAL A 78 -1.47 -7.57 0.27
N LEU A 79 -1.26 -8.18 -0.90
CA LEU A 79 -0.87 -9.56 -1.02
C LEU A 79 0.58 -9.68 -1.49
N VAL A 80 1.39 -10.49 -0.83
CA VAL A 80 2.76 -10.83 -1.26
C VAL A 80 2.79 -12.31 -1.63
N ASP A 81 3.21 -12.61 -2.85
CA ASP A 81 3.16 -13.95 -3.46
C ASP A 81 1.78 -14.63 -3.45
N GLY A 82 0.72 -13.83 -3.28
CA GLY A 82 -0.66 -14.30 -3.18
C GLY A 82 -1.16 -14.53 -1.75
N GLN A 83 -0.33 -14.30 -0.73
CA GLN A 83 -0.71 -14.29 0.68
C GLN A 83 -1.06 -12.87 1.12
N LEU A 84 -2.23 -12.67 1.74
CA LEU A 84 -2.62 -11.38 2.31
C LEU A 84 -1.77 -11.14 3.57
N GLU A 85 -0.82 -10.20 3.49
CA GLU A 85 0.06 -9.84 4.60
C GLU A 85 -0.56 -8.70 5.42
N HIS A 86 -1.10 -7.68 4.75
CA HIS A 86 -1.59 -6.48 5.42
C HIS A 86 -2.87 -5.92 4.79
N ASN A 87 -3.69 -5.27 5.61
CA ASN A 87 -4.85 -4.50 5.16
C ASN A 87 -4.76 -3.06 5.68
N TRP A 88 -4.53 -2.10 4.79
CA TRP A 88 -4.35 -0.70 5.18
C TRP A 88 -5.66 0.09 5.31
N VAL A 89 -6.80 -0.47 4.90
CA VAL A 89 -8.13 0.16 4.99
C VAL A 89 -8.84 -0.13 6.33
N SER A 90 -8.21 -0.87 7.24
CA SER A 90 -8.76 -1.16 8.58
C SER A 90 -8.23 -0.22 9.66
N ASP A 91 -8.65 1.05 9.63
CA ASP A 91 -9.06 1.90 10.77
C ASP A 91 -9.63 3.22 10.23
#